data_AF-A0A7J2H7J4-F1
#
_entry.id   AF-A0A7J2H7J4-F1
#
_cell.length_a   1.000
_cell.length_b   1.000
_cell.length_c   1.000
_cell.angle_alpha   90.00
_cell.angle_beta   90.00
_cell.angle_gamma   90.00
#
_symmetry.space_group_name_H-M   'P 1'
#
loop_
_entity.id
_entity.type
_entity.pdbx_description
1 polymer ?
#
loop_
_entity_poly.entity_id
_entity_poly.type
_entity_poly.pdbx_seq_one_letter_code
_entity_poly.pdbx_strand_id
1 'polypeptide(L)' 'MPLEMGLKTRIVLPGEELGVIEEFIPLRNTYVTNGVIRAKVVGALQADVLRHEVGVDEARRAILPR' A
#
# COMPACT_ATOMS: atom_id res chain seq x y z
N MET A 1 31.80 -10.74 -0.97
CA MET A 1 30.99 -9.89 -0.07
C MET A 1 29.53 -10.27 -0.31
N PRO A 2 28.90 -11.14 0.51
CA PRO A 2 27.51 -11.48 0.29
C PRO A 2 26.61 -10.29 0.67
N LEU A 3 25.56 -10.08 -0.14
CA LEU A 3 24.63 -8.96 -0.10
C LEU A 3 23.81 -8.97 1.20
N GLU A 4 23.80 -7.85 1.92
CA GLU A 4 22.74 -7.53 2.88
C GLU A 4 21.46 -7.22 2.10
N MET A 5 20.73 -8.25 1.70
CA MET A 5 19.38 -8.13 1.15
C MET A 5 18.38 -7.99 2.30
N GLY A 6 18.47 -6.90 3.05
CA GLY A 6 17.38 -6.52 3.95
C GLY A 6 16.13 -6.27 3.10
N LEU A 7 15.03 -6.95 3.40
CA LEU A 7 13.71 -6.68 2.81
C LEU A 7 13.37 -5.20 3.05
N LYS A 8 13.66 -4.33 2.09
CA LYS A 8 13.31 -2.91 2.16
C LYS A 8 11.79 -2.82 2.01
N THR A 9 11.12 -2.76 3.14
CA THR A 9 9.68 -2.45 3.20
C THR A 9 9.51 -0.99 2.77
N ARG A 10 8.74 -0.76 1.70
CA ARG A 10 8.40 0.61 1.28
C ARG A 10 7.30 1.13 2.22
N ILE A 11 7.61 2.20 2.94
CA ILE A 11 6.63 2.95 3.72
C ILE A 11 6.01 4.03 2.82
N VAL A 12 4.71 4.23 2.93
CA VAL A 12 3.94 5.23 2.17
C VAL A 12 3.22 6.18 3.10
N LEU A 13 2.97 7.40 2.62
CA LEU A 13 2.19 8.43 3.32
C LEU A 13 0.79 8.61 2.71
N PRO A 14 -0.21 9.12 3.47
CA PRO A 14 -1.52 9.43 2.93
C PRO A 14 -1.44 10.35 1.70
N GLY A 15 -2.17 9.99 0.65
CA GLY A 15 -2.18 10.69 -0.64
C GLY A 15 -1.10 10.25 -1.62
N GLU A 16 -0.09 9.50 -1.18
CA GLU A 16 0.96 8.98 -2.04
C GLU A 16 0.39 8.02 -3.09
N GLU A 17 0.90 8.11 -4.32
CA GLU A 17 0.46 7.31 -5.46
C GLU A 17 1.04 5.90 -5.38
N LEU A 18 0.15 4.91 -5.51
CA LEU A 18 0.48 3.50 -5.40
C LEU A 18 0.40 2.77 -6.74
N GLY A 19 -0.37 3.31 -7.67
CA GLY A 19 -0.61 2.75 -9.00
C GLY A 19 -1.88 3.32 -9.61
N VAL A 20 -2.30 2.76 -10.74
CA VAL A 20 -3.53 3.16 -11.46
C VAL A 20 -4.50 1.98 -11.53
N ILE A 21 -5.79 2.27 -11.63
CA ILE A 21 -6.85 1.24 -11.59
C ILE A 21 -6.86 0.31 -12.81
N GLU A 22 -6.23 0.72 -13.91
CA GLU A 22 -6.03 -0.08 -15.11
C GLU A 22 -5.05 -1.23 -14.87
N GLU A 23 -4.13 -1.05 -13.91
CA GLU A 23 -3.08 -2.00 -13.58
C GLU A 23 -3.36 -2.77 -12.30
N PHE A 24 -4.01 -2.14 -11.31
CA PHE A 24 -4.18 -2.71 -9.98
C PHE A 24 -5.60 -2.59 -9.43
N ILE A 25 -5.98 -3.57 -8.63
CA ILE A 25 -7.18 -3.63 -7.81
C ILE A 25 -6.84 -2.99 -6.45
N PRO A 26 -7.48 -1.85 -6.10
CA PRO A 26 -7.27 -1.21 -4.82
C PRO A 26 -7.86 -2.05 -3.66
N LEU A 27 -7.04 -2.34 -2.66
CA LEU A 27 -7.41 -3.08 -1.46
C LEU A 27 -7.48 -2.15 -0.22
N ARG A 28 -7.39 -2.75 0.98
CA ARG A 28 -7.43 -2.05 2.28
C ARG A 28 -6.51 -0.83 2.31
N ASN A 29 -6.97 0.20 3.00
CA ASN A 29 -6.21 1.42 3.27
C ASN A 29 -5.73 2.16 2.00
N THR A 30 -6.51 2.05 0.92
CA THR A 30 -6.36 2.86 -0.29
C THR A 30 -7.65 3.60 -0.61
N TYR A 31 -7.56 4.58 -1.50
CA TYR A 31 -8.71 5.20 -2.15
C TYR A 31 -8.34 5.57 -3.59
N VAL A 32 -9.34 5.76 -4.45
CA VAL A 32 -9.13 6.13 -5.85
C VAL A 32 -9.54 7.58 -6.05
N THR A 33 -8.70 8.35 -6.75
CA THR A 33 -9.07 9.68 -7.24
C THR A 33 -8.50 9.87 -8.64
N ASN A 34 -9.34 10.27 -9.60
CA ASN A 34 -8.94 10.45 -11.01
C ASN A 34 -8.21 9.23 -11.61
N GLY A 35 -8.67 8.01 -11.31
CA GLY A 35 -8.04 6.76 -11.79
C GLY A 35 -6.77 6.34 -11.04
N VAL A 36 -6.24 7.19 -10.16
CA VAL A 36 -5.02 6.90 -9.38
C VAL A 36 -5.39 6.31 -8.03
N ILE A 37 -4.77 5.17 -7.70
CA ILE A 37 -4.86 4.54 -6.39
C ILE A 37 -3.87 5.23 -5.47
N ARG A 38 -4.37 5.73 -4.34
CA ARG A 38 -3.60 6.47 -3.35
C ARG A 38 -3.67 5.81 -1.98
N ALA A 39 -2.60 5.93 -1.22
CA ALA A 39 -2.57 5.49 0.18
C ALA A 39 -3.55 6.34 1.02
N LYS A 40 -4.37 5.67 1.83
CA LYS A 40 -5.28 6.34 2.77
C LYS A 40 -4.62 6.63 4.12
N VAL A 41 -3.61 5.84 4.49
CA VAL A 41 -2.96 5.86 5.81
C VAL A 41 -1.45 5.75 5.67
N VAL A 42 -0.73 6.05 6.75
CA VAL A 42 0.71 5.73 6.85
C VAL A 42 0.87 4.23 7.08
N GLY A 43 1.76 3.58 6.33
CA GLY A 43 1.97 2.14 6.48
C GLY A 43 2.92 1.51 5.46
N ALA A 44 3.03 0.19 5.53
CA ALA A 44 3.82 -0.60 4.58
C ALA A 44 3.01 -0.88 3.31
N LEU A 45 3.60 -0.61 2.14
CA LEU A 45 3.02 -0.97 0.86
C LEU A 45 2.95 -2.49 0.71
N GLN A 46 1.78 -3.00 0.38
CA GLN A 46 1.55 -4.38 -0.04
C GLN A 46 1.15 -4.35 -1.51
N ALA A 47 2.03 -4.80 -2.39
CA ALA A 47 1.77 -4.89 -3.81
C ALA A 47 2.04 -6.33 -4.29
N ASP A 48 1.03 -6.94 -4.90
CA ASP A 48 1.16 -8.22 -5.59
C ASP A 48 0.92 -7.99 -7.08
N VAL A 49 2.00 -8.01 -7.85
CA VAL A 49 1.97 -7.76 -9.30
C VAL A 49 1.30 -8.91 -10.05
N LEU A 50 1.41 -10.15 -9.57
CA LEU A 50 0.79 -11.31 -10.23
C LEU A 50 -0.73 -11.30 -10.06
N ARG A 51 -1.18 -10.85 -8.89
CA ARG A 51 -2.61 -10.70 -8.58
C ARG A 51 -3.17 -9.34 -8.98
N HIS A 52 -2.32 -8.42 -9.44
CA HIS A 52 -2.70 -7.04 -9.71
C HIS A 52 -3.39 -6.40 -8.51
N GLU A 53 -2.88 -6.59 -7.29
CA GLU A 53 -3.48 -6.09 -6.06
C GLU A 53 -2.55 -5.08 -5.37
N VAL A 54 -3.11 -3.97 -4.87
CA VAL A 54 -2.33 -2.98 -4.11
C VAL A 54 -3.08 -2.51 -2.86
N GLY A 55 -2.38 -2.47 -1.72
CA GLY A 55 -2.93 -2.09 -0.43
C GLY A 55 -1.87 -1.53 0.51
N VAL A 56 -2.30 -1.09 1.69
CA VAL A 56 -1.38 -0.60 2.73
C VAL A 56 -1.67 -1.31 4.06
N ASP A 57 -0.63 -1.88 4.67
CA ASP A 57 -0.67 -2.32 6.06
C ASP A 57 -0.39 -1.14 6.98
N GLU A 58 -1.41 -0.71 7.71
CA GLU A 58 -1.33 0.46 8.58
C GLU A 58 -0.25 0.31 9.66
N ALA A 59 0.52 1.38 9.89
CA ALA A 59 1.58 1.38 10.90
C ALA A 59 1.03 1.22 12.34
N ARG A 60 -0.23 1.58 12.56
CA ARG A 60 -0.91 1.41 13.85
C ARG A 60 -2.42 1.25 13.66
N ARG A 61 -2.96 0.12 14.12
CA ARG A 61 -4.41 -0.13 14.16
C ARG A 61 -5.01 0.47 15.44
N ALA A 62 -6.11 1.21 15.29
CA ALA A 62 -6.92 1.63 16.43
C ALA A 62 -7.72 0.43 16.98
N ILE A 63 -7.79 0.30 18.31
CA ILE A 63 -8.68 -0.67 18.94
C ILE A 63 -10.08 -0.09 18.89
N LEU A 64 -10.96 -0.72 18.11
CA LEU A 64 -12.36 -0.33 18.02
C LEU A 64 -13.14 -0.96 19.19
N PRO A 65 -14.01 -0.20 19.90
CA PRO A 65 -14.91 -0.78 20.87
C PRO A 65 -15.86 -1.78 20.16
N ARG A 66 -16.15 -2.89 20.83
CA ARG A 66 -17.04 -3.96 20.35
C ARG A 66 -18.49 -3.67 20.73
#